data_AF-A0A969C4Y9-F1
#
_entry.id   AF-A0A969C4Y9-F1
#
_cell.length_a   1.000
_cell.length_b   1.000
_cell.length_c   1.000
_cell.angle_alpha   90.00
_cell.angle_beta   90.00
_cell.angle_gamma   90.00
#
_symmetry.space_group_name_H-M   'P 1'
#
loop_
_entity.id
_entity.type
_entity.pdbx_description
1 polymer ?
#
loop_
_entity_poly.entity_id
_entity_poly.type
_entity_poly.pdbx_seq_one_letter_code
_entity_poly.pdbx_strand_id
1 'polypeptide(L)'
;MGDVIEACQEARTAAILQQRTMVLTVLPETRELRVGIEEAEQRVRPADPFDRFSRFRGTQQPASATASAPLFAAQLERTVSLEMLDVNFIDHLKAPAARVRFFPNGSCDEFTIVLQGARNEWRQLSLDVLTSTVELKALR
;
A
#
# COMPACT_ATOMS: atom_id res chain seq x y z
N MET A 1 0.04 -13.78 -8.74
CA MET A 1 0.84 -14.10 -7.53
C MET A 1 2.22 -13.46 -7.61
N GLY A 2 2.92 -13.59 -8.76
CA GLY A 2 4.18 -12.87 -9.00
C GLY A 2 4.04 -11.36 -8.78
N ASP A 3 2.91 -10.78 -9.17
CA ASP A 3 2.67 -9.34 -9.04
C ASP A 3 2.71 -8.83 -7.59
N VAL A 4 2.26 -9.64 -6.61
CA VAL A 4 2.33 -9.25 -5.19
C VAL A 4 3.77 -9.25 -4.70
N ILE A 5 4.57 -10.25 -5.11
CA ILE A 5 5.98 -10.35 -4.76
C ILE A 5 6.74 -9.16 -5.35
N GLU A 6 6.50 -8.88 -6.63
CA GLU A 6 7.11 -7.75 -7.35
C GLU A 6 6.71 -6.42 -6.71
N ALA A 7 5.43 -6.21 -6.40
CA ALA A 7 4.96 -5.00 -5.72
C ALA A 7 5.67 -4.77 -4.38
N CYS A 8 5.83 -5.82 -3.56
CA CYS A 8 6.57 -5.73 -2.30
C CYS A 8 8.06 -5.43 -2.51
N GLN A 9 8.69 -6.08 -3.50
CA GLN A 9 10.10 -5.85 -3.83
C GLN A 9 10.36 -4.43 -4.33
N GLU A 10 9.48 -3.91 -5.19
CA GLU A 10 9.53 -2.53 -5.69
C GLU A 10 9.31 -1.52 -4.57
N ALA A 11 8.29 -1.72 -3.72
CA ALA A 11 8.01 -0.83 -2.59
C ALA A 11 9.21 -0.76 -1.63
N ARG A 12 9.80 -1.90 -1.28
CA ARG A 12 11.00 -1.98 -0.44
C ARG A 12 12.19 -1.27 -1.09
N THR A 13 12.47 -1.59 -2.36
CA THR A 13 13.62 -1.04 -3.09
C THR A 13 13.51 0.47 -3.21
N ALA A 14 12.33 0.96 -3.58
CA ALA A 14 12.07 2.39 -3.69
C ALA A 14 12.13 3.09 -2.33
N ALA A 15 11.65 2.48 -1.24
CA ALA A 15 11.72 3.08 0.09
C ALA A 15 13.17 3.30 0.54
N ILE A 16 14.02 2.30 0.34
CA ILE A 16 15.44 2.35 0.69
C ILE A 16 16.20 3.32 -0.22
N LEU A 17 16.05 3.22 -1.55
CA LEU A 17 16.83 4.04 -2.49
C LEU A 17 16.42 5.51 -2.46
N GLN A 18 15.13 5.80 -2.30
CA GLN A 18 14.63 7.18 -2.29
C GLN A 18 14.65 7.80 -0.89
N GLN A 19 14.97 7.02 0.15
CA GLN A 19 14.94 7.45 1.56
C GLN A 19 13.58 8.05 1.96
N ARG A 20 12.49 7.44 1.47
CA ARG A 20 11.10 7.88 1.73
C ARG A 20 10.20 6.69 2.00
N THR A 21 9.20 6.85 2.86
CA THR A 21 8.19 5.80 3.08
C THR A 21 7.37 5.56 1.81
N MET A 22 7.33 4.31 1.37
CA MET A 22 6.48 3.83 0.28
C MET A 22 5.30 3.06 0.85
N VAL A 23 4.20 3.02 0.10
CA VAL A 23 2.97 2.33 0.50
C VAL A 23 2.51 1.42 -0.63
N LEU A 24 2.39 0.13 -0.32
CA LEU A 24 1.62 -0.80 -1.12
C LEU A 24 0.15 -0.67 -0.72
N THR A 25 -0.69 -0.28 -1.67
CA THR A 25 -2.14 -0.23 -1.54
C THR A 25 -2.74 -1.42 -2.29
N VAL A 26 -3.43 -2.29 -1.56
CA VAL A 26 -4.20 -3.42 -2.11
C VAL A 26 -5.66 -3.04 -2.09
N LEU A 27 -6.31 -3.04 -3.24
CA LEU A 27 -7.76 -2.81 -3.40
C LEU A 27 -8.43 -4.19 -3.56
N PRO A 28 -9.08 -4.75 -2.51
CA PRO A 28 -9.52 -6.15 -2.54
C PRO A 28 -10.63 -6.40 -3.56
N GLU A 29 -11.59 -5.46 -3.67
CA GLU A 29 -12.73 -5.57 -4.59
C GLU A 29 -12.30 -5.59 -6.06
N THR A 30 -11.38 -4.70 -6.44
CA THR A 30 -10.88 -4.64 -7.81
C THR A 30 -9.76 -5.63 -8.04
N ARG A 31 -9.04 -6.06 -6.99
CA ARG A 31 -7.79 -6.85 -7.00
C ARG A 31 -6.61 -6.11 -7.62
N GLU A 32 -6.62 -4.80 -7.44
CA GLU A 32 -5.57 -3.92 -7.93
C GLU A 32 -4.52 -3.70 -6.84
N LEU A 33 -3.26 -3.66 -7.26
CA LEU A 33 -2.09 -3.37 -6.44
C LEU A 33 -1.47 -2.08 -6.93
N ARG A 34 -1.15 -1.17 -6.01
CA ARG A 34 -0.47 0.09 -6.33
C ARG A 34 0.66 0.33 -5.34
N VAL A 35 1.82 0.73 -5.83
CA VAL A 35 2.92 1.23 -4.99
C VAL A 35 3.11 2.70 -5.28
N GLY A 36 3.16 3.50 -4.21
CA GLY A 36 3.42 4.92 -4.32
C GLY A 36 4.01 5.46 -3.04
N ILE A 37 4.23 6.77 -3.01
CA ILE A 37 4.57 7.47 -1.78
C ILE A 37 3.38 7.42 -0.82
N GLU A 38 3.64 7.48 0.49
CA GLU A 38 2.58 7.74 1.46
C GLU A 38 1.95 9.11 1.14
N GLU A 39 0.82 9.10 0.43
CA GLU A 39 0.00 10.29 0.31
C GLU A 39 -0.44 10.63 1.73
N ALA A 40 0.02 11.80 2.20
CA ALA A 40 -0.46 12.36 3.45
C ALA A 40 -1.97 12.38 3.34
N GLU A 41 -2.65 11.55 4.14
CA GLU A 41 -4.09 11.68 4.30
C GLU A 41 -4.32 13.17 4.53
N GLN A 42 -5.05 13.80 3.62
CA GLN A 42 -5.53 15.15 3.83
C GLN A 42 -6.37 15.06 5.09
N ARG A 43 -5.72 15.32 6.23
CA ARG A 43 -6.36 15.58 7.49
C ARG A 43 -7.19 16.80 7.15
N VAL A 44 -8.46 16.59 6.83
CA VAL A 44 -9.44 17.66 6.68
C VAL A 44 -9.47 18.29 8.07
N ARG A 45 -8.60 19.29 8.28
CA ARG A 45 -8.70 20.14 9.44
C ARG A 45 -10.09 20.77 9.29
N PRO A 46 -11.02 20.57 10.23
CA PRO A 46 -12.25 21.34 10.20
C PRO A 46 -11.85 22.81 10.11
N ALA A 47 -12.45 23.54 9.16
CA ALA A 47 -12.13 24.93 8.93
C ALA A 47 -12.28 25.68 10.26
N ASP A 48 -11.16 26.18 10.79
CA ASP A 48 -11.19 26.99 12.00
C ASP A 48 -11.91 28.30 11.66
N PRO A 49 -13.05 28.63 12.31
CA PRO A 49 -13.78 29.87 12.05
C PRO A 49 -12.94 31.13 12.27
N PHE A 50 -11.82 31.03 13.01
CA PHE A 50 -10.91 32.14 13.29
C PHE A 50 -9.77 32.30 12.27
N ASP A 51 -9.65 31.45 11.24
CA ASP A 51 -8.61 31.53 10.20
C ASP A 51 -8.88 32.66 9.16
N ARG A 52 -9.62 33.69 9.55
CA ARG A 52 -9.94 34.86 8.72
C ARG A 52 -8.74 35.81 8.58
N PHE A 53 -7.76 35.72 9.48
CA PHE A 53 -6.56 36.56 9.49
C PHE A 53 -5.43 36.07 8.57
N SER A 54 -5.47 34.81 8.11
CA SER A 54 -4.45 34.26 7.22
C SER A 54 -4.57 34.73 5.76
N ARG A 55 -5.65 35.44 5.39
CA ARG A 55 -5.91 35.92 4.03
C ARG A 55 -5.00 37.07 3.56
N PHE A 56 -4.20 37.65 4.46
CA PHE A 56 -3.28 38.74 4.13
C PHE A 56 -1.82 38.31 3.95
N ARG A 57 -1.49 37.01 4.09
CA ARG A 57 -0.12 36.52 3.96
C ARG A 57 0.05 35.59 2.76
N GLY A 58 0.18 36.21 1.59
CA GLY A 58 0.75 35.58 0.40
C GLY A 58 -0.21 34.65 -0.34
N THR A 59 -0.23 34.80 -1.65
CA THR A 59 -0.82 33.87 -2.61
C THR A 59 -0.21 32.47 -2.47
N GLN A 60 -0.75 31.64 -1.57
CA GLN A 60 -0.63 30.19 -1.72
C GLN A 60 -1.69 29.74 -2.70
N GLN A 61 -1.29 29.70 -3.97
CA GLN A 61 -1.86 28.83 -4.98
C GLN A 61 -2.10 27.45 -4.31
N PRO A 62 -3.29 26.84 -4.40
CA PRO A 62 -3.39 25.42 -4.12
C PRO A 62 -2.52 24.76 -5.17
N ALA A 63 -1.33 24.30 -4.77
CA ALA A 63 -0.58 23.37 -5.58
C ALA A 63 -1.54 22.20 -5.78
N SER A 64 -2.11 22.11 -6.98
CA SER A 64 -2.77 20.90 -7.42
C SER A 64 -1.68 19.84 -7.29
N ALA A 65 -1.80 19.00 -6.26
CA ALA A 65 -0.98 17.83 -6.16
C ALA A 65 -1.34 17.02 -7.41
N THR A 66 -0.54 17.18 -8.47
CA THR A 66 -0.53 16.26 -9.58
C THR A 66 -0.29 14.92 -8.92
N ALA A 67 -1.34 14.10 -8.79
CA ALA A 67 -1.22 12.76 -8.25
C ALA A 67 -0.10 12.10 -9.05
N SER A 68 1.05 11.92 -8.40
CA SER A 68 2.19 11.28 -9.05
C SER A 68 1.68 9.91 -9.48
N ALA A 69 1.91 9.55 -10.75
CA ALA A 69 1.59 8.20 -11.19
C ALA A 69 2.22 7.19 -10.22
N PRO A 70 1.51 6.09 -9.90
CA PRO A 70 2.05 5.07 -9.00
C PRO A 70 3.36 4.55 -9.60
N LEU A 71 4.35 4.29 -8.74
CA LEU A 71 5.63 3.71 -9.12
C LEU A 71 5.44 2.34 -9.78
N PHE A 72 4.49 1.57 -9.23
CA PHE A 72 4.10 0.27 -9.72
C PHE A 72 2.58 0.15 -9.64
N ALA A 73 1.97 -0.42 -10.67
CA ALA A 73 0.56 -0.77 -10.66
C ALA A 73 0.38 -2.13 -11.35
N ALA A 74 -0.37 -3.01 -10.71
CA ALA A 74 -0.71 -4.31 -11.27
C ALA A 74 -2.15 -4.69 -10.94
N GLN A 75 -2.72 -5.55 -11.76
CA GLN A 75 -4.07 -6.05 -11.61
C GLN A 75 -3.97 -7.58 -11.53
N LEU A 76 -4.34 -8.15 -10.38
CA LEU A 76 -4.31 -9.61 -10.24
C LEU A 76 -5.27 -10.27 -11.23
N GLU A 77 -4.87 -11.44 -11.73
CA GLU A 77 -5.68 -12.23 -12.65
C GLU A 77 -7.08 -12.52 -12.08
N ARG A 78 -8.07 -12.59 -12.97
CA ARG A 78 -9.47 -12.80 -12.57
C ARG A 78 -9.71 -14.15 -11.87
N THR A 79 -8.83 -15.11 -12.11
CA THR A 79 -8.83 -16.47 -11.57
C THR A 79 -8.18 -16.56 -10.20
N VAL A 80 -7.59 -15.48 -9.69
CA VAL A 80 -7.01 -15.39 -8.35
C VAL A 80 -8.02 -14.74 -7.42
N SER A 81 -8.37 -15.41 -6.32
CA SER A 81 -9.13 -14.83 -5.20
C SER A 81 -8.21 -14.51 -4.03
N LEU A 82 -8.58 -13.46 -3.29
CA LEU A 82 -7.99 -13.14 -2.00
C LEU A 82 -8.83 -13.86 -0.94
N GLU A 83 -8.20 -14.71 -0.15
CA GLU A 83 -8.85 -15.46 0.93
C GLU A 83 -8.51 -14.88 2.31
N MET A 84 -7.43 -14.09 2.39
CA MET A 84 -7.01 -13.38 3.59
C MET A 84 -6.19 -12.16 3.18
N LEU A 85 -6.36 -11.05 3.89
CA LEU A 85 -5.60 -9.82 3.67
C LEU A 85 -5.46 -9.08 5.00
N ASP A 86 -4.35 -9.33 5.69
CA ASP A 86 -4.08 -8.78 7.00
C ASP A 86 -2.95 -7.76 6.93
N VAL A 87 -3.14 -6.63 7.62
CA VAL A 87 -2.09 -5.64 7.85
C VAL A 87 -2.05 -5.32 9.33
N ASN A 88 -0.88 -5.47 9.96
CA ASN A 88 -0.72 -5.31 11.40
C ASN A 88 -1.75 -6.14 12.19
N PHE A 89 -1.99 -7.38 11.75
CA PHE A 89 -2.97 -8.32 12.31
C PHE A 89 -4.44 -7.86 12.27
N ILE A 90 -4.76 -6.88 11.43
CA ILE A 90 -6.14 -6.43 11.19
C ILE A 90 -6.59 -6.94 9.82
N ASP A 91 -7.76 -7.59 9.77
CA ASP A 91 -8.37 -8.06 8.52
C ASP A 91 -8.89 -6.89 7.68
N HIS A 92 -8.41 -6.81 6.44
CA HIS A 92 -8.78 -5.83 5.43
C HIS A 92 -9.49 -6.44 4.21
N LEU A 93 -9.87 -7.73 4.23
CA LEU A 93 -10.47 -8.39 3.08
C LEU A 93 -11.76 -7.72 2.59
N LYS A 94 -12.51 -7.10 3.51
CA LYS A 94 -13.75 -6.34 3.22
C LYS A 94 -13.55 -4.82 3.29
N ALA A 95 -12.33 -4.36 3.52
CA ALA A 95 -12.02 -2.93 3.55
C ALA A 95 -11.91 -2.40 2.12
N PRO A 96 -12.16 -1.10 1.89
CA PRO A 96 -11.98 -0.49 0.57
C PRO A 96 -10.52 -0.56 0.10
N ALA A 97 -9.57 -0.56 1.04
CA ALA A 97 -8.16 -0.75 0.78
C ALA A 97 -7.43 -1.30 2.01
N ALA A 98 -6.33 -2.02 1.77
CA ALA A 98 -5.28 -2.32 2.74
C ALA A 98 -4.01 -1.53 2.36
N ARG A 99 -3.33 -0.95 3.34
CA ARG A 99 -2.12 -0.12 3.10
C ARG A 99 -0.97 -0.67 3.93
N VAL A 100 0.07 -1.14 3.26
CA VAL A 100 1.30 -1.66 3.89
C VAL A 100 2.41 -0.64 3.66
N ARG A 101 3.00 -0.12 4.73
CA ARG A 101 4.12 0.83 4.63
C ARG A 101 5.46 0.11 4.59
N PHE A 102 6.35 0.63 3.76
CA PHE A 102 7.74 0.22 3.63
C PHE A 102 8.61 1.43 3.99
N PHE A 103 9.50 1.25 4.95
CA PHE A 103 10.26 2.33 5.55
C PHE A 103 11.69 2.39 4.98
N PRO A 104 12.34 3.57 4.97
CA PRO A 104 13.70 3.75 4.45
C PRO A 104 14.79 2.89 5.10
N ASN A 105 14.57 2.49 6.36
CA ASN A 105 15.47 1.62 7.13
C ASN A 105 15.35 0.14 6.73
N GLY A 106 14.45 -0.22 5.81
CA GLY A 106 14.23 -1.58 5.35
C GLY A 106 13.21 -2.39 6.16
N SER A 107 12.51 -1.79 7.13
CA SER A 107 11.37 -2.43 7.81
C SER A 107 10.05 -2.15 7.08
N CYS A 108 8.99 -2.88 7.41
CA CYS A 108 7.64 -2.62 6.94
C CYS A 108 6.59 -2.82 8.04
N ASP A 109 5.33 -2.51 7.74
CA ASP A 109 4.21 -3.03 8.52
C ASP A 109 4.14 -4.56 8.43
N GLU A 110 3.51 -5.22 9.41
CA GLU A 110 3.18 -6.64 9.28
C GLU A 110 2.14 -6.80 8.17
N PHE A 111 2.35 -7.82 7.34
CA PHE A 111 1.50 -8.09 6.19
C PHE A 111 1.42 -9.59 5.94
N THR A 112 0.19 -10.09 5.81
CA THR A 112 -0.08 -11.43 5.35
C THR A 112 -1.22 -11.43 4.33
N ILE A 113 -1.03 -12.10 3.20
CA ILE A 113 -2.07 -12.29 2.18
C ILE A 113 -2.14 -13.76 1.78
N VAL A 114 -3.35 -14.30 1.71
CA VAL A 114 -3.59 -15.65 1.17
C VAL A 114 -4.32 -15.53 -0.14
N LEU A 115 -3.76 -16.17 -1.17
CA LEU A 115 -4.29 -16.19 -2.52
C LEU A 115 -4.65 -17.62 -2.91
N GLN A 116 -5.81 -17.80 -3.52
CA GLN A 116 -6.21 -19.05 -4.16
C GLN A 116 -6.22 -18.84 -5.67
N GLY A 117 -5.46 -19.68 -6.40
CA GLY A 117 -5.39 -19.66 -7.86
C GLY A 117 -6.37 -20.62 -8.54
N ALA A 118 -6.41 -20.58 -9.88
CA ALA A 118 -7.35 -21.32 -10.74
C ALA A 118 -7.45 -22.83 -10.49
N ARG A 119 -6.38 -23.48 -10.01
CA ARG A 119 -6.31 -24.93 -9.79
C ARG A 119 -6.45 -25.32 -8.32
N ASN A 120 -7.15 -24.50 -7.53
CA ASN A 120 -7.24 -24.64 -6.08
C ASN A 120 -5.84 -24.66 -5.43
N GLU A 121 -4.92 -23.85 -5.98
CA GLU A 121 -3.57 -23.70 -5.45
C GLU A 121 -3.56 -22.57 -4.44
N TRP A 122 -3.30 -22.90 -3.17
CA TRP A 122 -3.28 -21.94 -2.08
C TRP A 122 -1.85 -21.50 -1.79
N ARG A 123 -1.63 -20.18 -1.77
CA ARG A 123 -0.35 -19.58 -1.40
C ARG A 123 -0.57 -18.53 -0.33
N GLN A 124 0.21 -18.60 0.72
CA GLN A 124 0.36 -17.53 1.69
C GLN A 124 1.64 -16.76 1.35
N LEU A 125 1.52 -15.43 1.32
CA LEU A 125 2.66 -14.53 1.30
C LEU A 125 2.65 -13.72 2.60
N SER A 126 3.80 -13.58 3.22
CA SER A 126 3.99 -12.72 4.39
C SER A 126 5.27 -11.91 4.26
N LEU A 127 5.35 -10.78 4.97
CA LEU A 127 6.57 -9.99 5.07
C LEU A 127 7.27 -10.20 6.42
N ASP A 128 8.59 -10.38 6.38
CA ASP A 128 9.41 -10.19 7.57
C ASP A 128 9.46 -8.69 7.90
N VAL A 129 8.94 -8.32 9.07
CA VAL A 129 8.74 -6.92 9.50
C VAL A 129 10.06 -6.13 9.58
N LEU A 130 11.17 -6.80 9.86
CA LEU A 130 12.48 -6.15 10.05
C LEU A 130 13.23 -5.92 8.74
N THR A 131 13.02 -6.78 7.75
CA THR A 131 13.77 -6.77 6.48
C THR A 131 12.93 -6.49 5.25
N SER A 132 11.60 -6.47 5.39
CA SER A 132 10.61 -6.40 4.32
C SER A 132 10.80 -7.47 3.25
N THR A 133 11.34 -8.62 3.64
CA THR A 133 11.54 -9.76 2.73
C THR A 133 10.24 -10.55 2.62
N VAL A 134 9.88 -10.95 1.39
CA VAL A 134 8.70 -11.78 1.13
C VAL A 134 9.01 -13.24 1.43
N GLU A 135 8.21 -13.84 2.30
CA GLU A 135 8.14 -15.29 2.50
C GLU A 135 6.93 -15.85 1.74
N LEU A 136 7.16 -16.89 0.93
CA LEU A 136 6.12 -17.57 0.17
C LEU A 136 5.95 -19.00 0.67
N LYS A 137 4.73 -19.36 1.08
CA LYS A 137 4.38 -20.68 1.57
C LYS A 137 3.24 -21.28 0.74
N ALA A 138 3.42 -22.54 0.31
CA ALA A 138 2.31 -23.32 -0.24
C ALA A 138 1.44 -23.84 0.90
N LEU A 139 0.13 -23.63 0.81
CA LEU A 139 -0.84 -24.27 1.69
C LEU A 139 -1.37 -25.51 0.97
N ARG A 140 -1.46 -26.63 1.69
CA ARG A 140 -1.92 -27.93 1.19
C ARG A 140 -3.29 -28.25 1.75
#